data_AF-A0A9D9U7P2-F1
#
_entry.id   AF-A0A9D9U7P2-F1
#
_cell.length_a   1.000
_cell.length_b   1.000
_cell.length_c   1.000
_cell.angle_alpha   90.00
_cell.angle_beta   90.00
_cell.angle_gamma   90.00
#
_symmetry.space_group_name_H-M   'P 1'
#
loop_
_entity.id
_entity.type
_entity.pdbx_description
1 polymer ?
#
loop_
_entity_poly.entity_id
_entity_poly.type
_entity_poly.pdbx_seq_one_letter_code
_entity_poly.pdbx_strand_id
1 'polypeptide(L)'
;NLGFTKVVPGIRLTLKEKDPRSERHRFIQFKSYLFKEDALQFYRDTVIVGLDTTITFKNRTVTDSRTLNQLRFVVENNRVLYPYSGELKIEQGKDFVRAGFTGKYFFNYAKKGGLDVRLFAGKFFYTSSKTINKQFETDRYHLNMTGANGYEDYTYSDYFVGRNEFNGFVSQQIMVRDGGFKVRTDLLADKVAKTDDWLIAANISTTIPSAFNPLELLPFKIPLKFFVDIGTYAEAWKQGSDADRFLYDMGLHIPLLKETINIYIPLLYSKVYKDYIQSTSLKKERFWKKISFSIDISNFSFRKIDRQLNF
;
A
#
# COMPACT_ATOMS: atom_id res chain seq x y z
N ASN A 1 0.14 -2.01 -17.34
CA ASN A 1 -0.36 -3.31 -17.84
C ASN A 1 -1.58 -3.12 -18.72
N LEU A 2 -1.57 -3.74 -19.91
CA LEU A 2 -2.68 -3.68 -20.87
C LEU A 2 -3.85 -4.57 -20.47
N GLY A 3 -3.55 -5.74 -19.87
CA GLY A 3 -4.53 -6.68 -19.32
C GLY A 3 -3.87 -7.66 -18.34
N PHE A 4 -4.67 -8.28 -17.47
CA PHE A 4 -4.23 -9.41 -16.67
C PHE A 4 -5.40 -10.35 -16.38
N THR A 5 -5.09 -11.63 -16.18
CA THR A 5 -5.99 -12.63 -15.61
C THR A 5 -5.32 -13.26 -14.40
N LYS A 6 -6.07 -13.55 -13.35
CA LYS A 6 -5.56 -14.26 -12.18
C LYS A 6 -6.50 -15.35 -11.70
N VAL A 7 -5.94 -16.47 -11.26
CA VAL A 7 -6.64 -17.54 -10.55
C VAL A 7 -6.02 -17.66 -9.17
N VAL A 8 -6.85 -17.68 -8.12
CA VAL A 8 -6.37 -17.64 -6.73
C VAL A 8 -6.99 -18.77 -5.91
N PRO A 9 -6.57 -20.04 -6.11
CA PRO A 9 -6.91 -21.10 -5.18
C PRO A 9 -6.40 -20.77 -3.77
N GLY A 10 -7.16 -21.16 -2.76
CA GLY A 10 -6.74 -20.97 -1.38
C GLY A 10 -7.54 -21.82 -0.40
N ILE A 11 -6.93 -22.05 0.76
CA ILE A 11 -7.52 -22.78 1.88
C ILE A 11 -7.43 -21.88 3.10
N ARG A 12 -8.51 -21.82 3.89
CA ARG A 12 -8.55 -21.10 5.16
C ARG A 12 -8.96 -22.06 6.27
N LEU A 13 -8.09 -22.22 7.25
CA LEU A 13 -8.38 -22.92 8.50
C LEU A 13 -8.72 -21.86 9.56
N THR A 14 -9.98 -21.77 9.93
CA THR A 14 -10.44 -20.94 11.06
C THR A 14 -10.37 -21.75 12.34
N LEU A 15 -9.66 -21.23 13.35
CA LEU A 15 -9.51 -21.87 14.64
C LEU A 15 -10.77 -21.67 15.48
N LYS A 16 -11.21 -22.73 16.16
CA LYS A 16 -12.41 -22.68 17.01
C LYS A 16 -12.16 -21.74 18.20
N GLU A 17 -13.15 -20.91 18.49
CA GLU A 17 -13.14 -20.07 19.69
C GLU A 17 -13.65 -20.86 20.90
N LYS A 18 -13.08 -20.58 22.08
CA LYS A 18 -13.41 -21.32 23.31
C LYS A 18 -14.78 -20.94 23.88
N ASP A 19 -15.22 -19.70 23.68
CA ASP A 19 -16.54 -19.18 24.08
C ASP A 19 -17.31 -18.76 22.82
N PRO A 20 -18.56 -19.23 22.62
CA PRO A 20 -19.43 -18.79 21.52
C PRO A 20 -19.68 -17.27 21.46
N ARG A 21 -19.53 -16.57 22.59
CA ARG A 21 -19.66 -15.10 22.69
C ARG A 21 -18.36 -14.37 22.36
N SER A 22 -17.25 -15.07 22.20
CA SER A 22 -15.97 -14.46 21.87
C SER A 22 -16.02 -13.78 20.51
N GLU A 23 -15.62 -12.52 20.47
CA GLU A 23 -15.45 -11.75 19.22
C GLU A 23 -14.05 -11.90 18.63
N ARG A 24 -13.25 -12.76 19.25
CA ARG A 24 -11.94 -13.15 18.73
C ARG A 24 -12.14 -14.01 17.49
N HIS A 25 -11.32 -13.76 16.48
CA HIS A 25 -11.26 -14.58 15.30
C HIS A 25 -9.81 -14.84 14.94
N ARG A 26 -9.49 -16.11 14.67
CA ARG A 26 -8.15 -16.54 14.31
C ARG A 26 -8.21 -17.48 13.13
N PHE A 27 -7.37 -17.24 12.15
CA PHE A 27 -7.27 -18.13 11.02
C PHE A 27 -5.88 -18.16 10.43
N ILE A 28 -5.60 -19.29 9.80
CA ILE A 28 -4.46 -19.50 8.93
C ILE A 28 -5.02 -19.62 7.52
N GLN A 29 -4.48 -18.85 6.58
CA GLN A 29 -4.92 -18.87 5.19
C GLN A 29 -3.72 -19.02 4.28
N PHE A 30 -3.80 -20.01 3.39
CA PHE A 30 -2.87 -20.17 2.28
C PHE A 30 -3.59 -19.81 0.98
N LYS A 31 -2.92 -19.05 0.11
CA LYS A 31 -3.37 -18.70 -1.24
C LYS A 31 -2.22 -18.85 -2.22
N SER A 32 -2.49 -19.37 -3.40
CA SER A 32 -1.56 -19.32 -4.53
C SER A 32 -2.17 -18.45 -5.60
N TYR A 33 -1.48 -17.38 -5.99
CA TYR A 33 -1.90 -16.51 -7.07
C TYR A 33 -1.19 -16.94 -8.35
N LEU A 34 -1.96 -17.32 -9.36
CA LEU A 34 -1.48 -17.69 -10.69
C LEU A 34 -1.87 -16.57 -11.65
N PHE A 35 -0.90 -15.80 -12.12
CA PHE A 35 -1.12 -14.63 -12.96
C PHE A 35 -0.72 -14.92 -14.41
N LYS A 36 -1.50 -14.36 -15.33
CA LYS A 36 -1.14 -14.12 -16.73
C LYS A 36 -1.27 -12.62 -16.98
N GLU A 37 -0.18 -11.96 -17.32
CA GLU A 37 -0.11 -10.50 -17.51
C GLU A 37 0.31 -10.18 -18.95
N ASP A 38 -0.32 -9.17 -19.55
CA ASP A 38 0.08 -8.68 -20.86
C ASP A 38 1.23 -7.67 -20.73
N ALA A 39 2.37 -8.00 -21.33
CA ALA A 39 3.55 -7.17 -21.40
C ALA A 39 3.80 -6.69 -22.84
N LEU A 40 4.29 -5.45 -22.98
CA LEU A 40 4.74 -4.94 -24.27
C LEU A 40 6.18 -5.36 -24.52
N GLN A 41 6.42 -6.12 -25.58
CA GLN A 41 7.74 -6.41 -26.08
C GLN A 41 8.05 -5.49 -27.26
N PHE A 42 9.05 -4.63 -27.09
CA PHE A 42 9.60 -3.81 -28.16
C PHE A 42 10.72 -4.57 -28.85
N TYR A 43 10.70 -4.62 -30.18
CA TYR A 43 11.74 -5.24 -30.98
C TYR A 43 12.06 -4.37 -32.20
N ARG A 44 13.28 -4.49 -32.70
CA ARG A 44 13.74 -3.82 -33.91
C ARG A 44 13.59 -4.79 -35.07
N ASP A 45 12.98 -4.32 -36.13
CA ASP A 45 12.91 -5.02 -37.41
C ASP A 45 13.72 -4.23 -38.42
N THR A 46 14.68 -4.87 -39.08
CA THR A 46 15.57 -4.22 -40.03
C THR A 46 15.19 -4.72 -41.42
N VAL A 47 14.61 -3.84 -42.23
CA VAL A 47 14.31 -4.15 -43.62
C VAL A 47 15.44 -3.54 -44.46
N ILE A 48 16.20 -4.41 -45.12
CA ILE A 48 17.28 -4.02 -46.04
C ILE A 48 16.67 -4.04 -47.45
N VAL A 49 16.60 -2.87 -48.10
CA VAL A 49 16.14 -2.75 -49.50
C VAL A 49 17.26 -2.12 -50.31
N GLY A 50 18.05 -2.94 -51.00
CA GLY A 50 19.20 -2.48 -51.79
C GLY A 50 20.32 -1.91 -50.91
N LEU A 51 20.79 -0.69 -51.23
CA LEU A 51 21.82 0.03 -50.46
C LEU A 51 21.27 0.74 -49.20
N ASP A 52 19.95 0.72 -49.00
CA ASP A 52 19.30 1.48 -47.93
C ASP A 52 18.77 0.55 -46.83
N THR A 53 19.04 0.90 -45.57
CA THR A 53 18.66 0.12 -44.40
C THR A 53 17.64 0.89 -43.57
N THR A 54 16.40 0.43 -43.55
CA THR A 54 15.36 1.02 -42.70
C THR A 54 15.21 0.22 -41.41
N ILE A 55 15.46 0.85 -40.27
CA ILE A 55 15.23 0.26 -38.94
C ILE A 55 13.85 0.69 -38.46
N THR A 56 12.93 -0.27 -38.34
CA THR A 56 11.57 -0.04 -37.83
C THR A 56 11.46 -0.56 -36.40
N PHE A 57 10.94 0.28 -35.50
CA PHE A 57 10.63 -0.13 -34.14
C PHE A 57 9.19 -0.67 -34.09
N LYS A 58 9.06 -1.96 -33.78
CA LYS A 58 7.77 -2.63 -33.64
C LYS A 58 7.53 -3.00 -32.18
N ASN A 59 6.26 -3.11 -31.80
CA ASN A 59 5.85 -3.64 -30.52
C ASN A 59 4.89 -4.82 -30.73
N ARG A 60 4.88 -5.75 -29.77
CA ARG A 60 3.87 -6.80 -29.68
C ARG A 60 3.49 -7.02 -28.22
N THR A 61 2.29 -7.51 -28.00
CA THR A 61 1.86 -7.97 -26.68
C THR A 61 2.31 -9.41 -26.48
N VAL A 62 2.92 -9.69 -25.33
CA VAL A 62 3.35 -11.02 -24.91
C VAL A 62 2.73 -11.31 -23.56
N THR A 63 2.26 -12.53 -23.35
CA THR A 63 1.73 -12.95 -22.05
C THR A 63 2.88 -13.46 -21.17
N ASP A 64 3.11 -12.79 -20.06
CA ASP A 64 4.02 -13.24 -19.01
C ASP A 64 3.25 -13.96 -17.90
N SER A 65 3.85 -15.01 -17.35
CA SER A 65 3.23 -15.83 -16.30
C SER A 65 4.05 -15.75 -15.03
N ARG A 66 3.39 -15.44 -13.92
CA ARG A 66 4.05 -15.41 -12.60
C ARG A 66 3.18 -16.05 -11.54
N THR A 67 3.84 -16.56 -10.51
CA THR A 67 3.19 -17.19 -9.35
C THR A 67 3.61 -16.48 -8.07
N LEU A 68 2.66 -16.32 -7.15
CA LEU A 68 2.93 -15.84 -5.80
C LEU A 68 2.18 -16.70 -4.80
N ASN A 69 2.91 -17.36 -3.90
CA ASN A 69 2.31 -18.07 -2.78
C ASN A 69 2.23 -17.13 -1.58
N GLN A 70 1.12 -17.15 -0.85
CA GLN A 70 0.87 -16.29 0.29
C GLN A 70 0.31 -17.12 1.45
N LEU A 71 0.96 -17.02 2.60
CA LEU A 71 0.52 -17.55 3.87
C LEU A 71 0.21 -16.40 4.82
N ARG A 72 -0.99 -16.41 5.40
CA ARG A 72 -1.47 -15.40 6.34
C ARG A 72 -1.84 -16.06 7.66
N PHE A 73 -1.34 -15.49 8.75
CA PHE A 73 -1.76 -15.77 10.10
C PHE A 73 -2.44 -14.51 10.63
N VAL A 74 -3.71 -14.61 10.96
CA VAL A 74 -4.50 -13.46 11.43
C VAL A 74 -5.08 -13.77 12.79
N VAL A 75 -4.95 -12.80 13.69
CA VAL A 75 -5.60 -12.77 15.01
C VAL A 75 -6.28 -11.42 15.13
N GLU A 76 -7.60 -11.43 15.22
CA GLU A 76 -8.39 -10.21 15.36
C GLU A 76 -9.40 -10.36 16.50
N ASN A 77 -9.84 -9.23 17.05
CA ASN A 77 -10.91 -9.17 18.02
C ASN A 77 -11.73 -7.91 17.74
N ASN A 78 -12.95 -8.12 17.24
CA ASN A 78 -13.84 -7.06 16.77
C ASN A 78 -14.72 -6.46 17.87
N ARG A 79 -14.33 -6.65 19.15
CA ARG A 79 -14.99 -6.05 20.32
C ARG A 79 -15.26 -4.56 20.16
N VAL A 80 -16.40 -4.13 20.67
CA VAL A 80 -16.86 -2.72 20.62
C VAL A 80 -15.83 -1.76 21.23
N LEU A 81 -15.21 -2.16 22.35
CA LEU A 81 -14.19 -1.38 23.04
C LEU A 81 -12.81 -1.95 22.81
N TYR A 82 -11.94 -1.12 22.29
CA TYR A 82 -10.54 -1.39 22.03
C TYR A 82 -10.27 -2.55 21.05
N PRO A 83 -10.91 -2.58 19.86
CA PRO A 83 -10.68 -3.64 18.88
C PRO A 83 -9.23 -3.64 18.39
N TYR A 84 -8.74 -4.83 18.04
CA TYR A 84 -7.37 -5.03 17.58
C TYR A 84 -7.28 -6.12 16.52
N SER A 85 -6.25 -6.04 15.69
CA SER A 85 -5.90 -7.08 14.73
C SER A 85 -4.39 -7.18 14.55
N GLY A 86 -3.87 -8.39 14.49
CA GLY A 86 -2.51 -8.68 14.06
C GLY A 86 -2.54 -9.60 12.85
N GLU A 87 -1.77 -9.27 11.82
CA GLU A 87 -1.58 -10.07 10.62
C GLU A 87 -0.08 -10.30 10.41
N LEU A 88 0.34 -11.55 10.34
CA LEU A 88 1.62 -11.95 9.78
C LEU A 88 1.36 -12.52 8.38
N LYS A 89 2.00 -11.92 7.38
CA LYS A 89 1.90 -12.30 5.97
C LYS A 89 3.28 -12.72 5.47
N ILE A 90 3.37 -13.94 4.95
CA ILE A 90 4.57 -14.49 4.33
C ILE A 90 4.23 -14.76 2.87
N GLU A 91 5.01 -14.19 1.97
CA GLU A 91 4.82 -14.28 0.53
C GLU A 91 6.07 -14.85 -0.12
N GLN A 92 5.92 -15.83 -1.00
CA GLN A 92 7.01 -16.45 -1.74
C GLN A 92 6.74 -16.32 -3.23
N GLY A 93 7.70 -15.72 -3.93
CA GLY A 93 7.75 -15.65 -5.39
C GLY A 93 8.96 -16.44 -5.93
N LYS A 94 9.20 -16.34 -7.24
CA LYS A 94 10.26 -17.08 -7.93
C LYS A 94 11.64 -16.92 -7.28
N ASP A 95 12.02 -15.68 -6.95
CA ASP A 95 13.37 -15.34 -6.47
C ASP A 95 13.40 -14.74 -5.06
N PHE A 96 12.25 -14.70 -4.36
CA PHE A 96 12.17 -14.04 -3.06
C PHE A 96 11.18 -14.68 -2.09
N VAL A 97 11.41 -14.40 -0.80
CA VAL A 97 10.45 -14.53 0.28
C VAL A 97 10.32 -13.17 0.97
N ARG A 98 9.10 -12.78 1.32
CA ARG A 98 8.80 -11.52 1.99
C ARG A 98 7.93 -11.82 3.20
N ALA A 99 8.34 -11.33 4.37
CA ALA A 99 7.56 -11.42 5.60
C ALA A 99 7.15 -10.01 6.02
N GLY A 100 5.87 -9.81 6.34
CA GLY A 100 5.33 -8.55 6.80
C GLY A 100 4.37 -8.78 7.95
N PHE A 101 4.61 -8.11 9.08
CA PHE A 101 3.69 -8.04 10.19
C PHE A 101 2.96 -6.69 10.20
N THR A 102 1.65 -6.71 10.32
CA THR A 102 0.81 -5.52 10.54
C THR A 102 -0.01 -5.69 11.81
N GLY A 103 0.21 -4.81 12.78
CA GLY A 103 -0.64 -4.67 13.97
C GLY A 103 -1.55 -3.46 13.82
N LYS A 104 -2.82 -3.58 14.21
CA LYS A 104 -3.75 -2.46 14.32
C LYS A 104 -4.44 -2.52 15.68
N TYR A 105 -4.60 -1.36 16.30
CA TYR A 105 -5.32 -1.20 17.56
C TYR A 105 -6.09 0.11 17.54
N PHE A 106 -7.34 0.08 17.97
CA PHE A 106 -8.16 1.28 18.11
C PHE A 106 -8.38 1.58 19.60
N PHE A 107 -8.18 2.83 20.02
CA PHE A 107 -8.53 3.27 21.37
C PHE A 107 -9.76 4.18 21.32
N ASN A 108 -10.89 3.70 21.84
CA ASN A 108 -12.11 4.50 21.93
C ASN A 108 -11.94 5.64 22.94
N TYR A 109 -12.38 6.84 22.58
CA TYR A 109 -12.51 7.95 23.52
C TYR A 109 -13.84 7.86 24.28
N ALA A 110 -13.89 8.38 25.51
CA ALA A 110 -15.06 8.26 26.39
C ALA A 110 -16.35 8.83 25.80
N LYS A 111 -16.24 9.90 25.00
CA LYS A 111 -17.39 10.56 24.37
C LYS A 111 -17.65 10.08 22.95
N LYS A 112 -16.70 10.35 22.04
CA LYS A 112 -16.84 10.08 20.61
C LYS A 112 -15.47 10.02 19.94
N GLY A 113 -15.34 9.13 18.95
CA GLY A 113 -14.12 8.95 18.18
C GLY A 113 -13.10 8.07 18.91
N GLY A 114 -11.86 8.14 18.44
CA GLY A 114 -10.77 7.38 19.01
C GLY A 114 -9.43 7.64 18.34
N LEU A 115 -8.46 6.83 18.75
CA LEU A 115 -7.09 6.79 18.24
C LEU A 115 -6.87 5.46 17.50
N ASP A 116 -6.69 5.53 16.21
CA ASP A 116 -6.21 4.43 15.37
C ASP A 116 -4.68 4.36 15.43
N VAL A 117 -4.14 3.20 15.76
CA VAL A 117 -2.70 2.93 15.70
C VAL A 117 -2.48 1.73 14.78
N ARG A 118 -1.62 1.90 13.78
CA ARG A 118 -1.11 0.83 12.91
C ARG A 118 0.41 0.75 13.06
N LEU A 119 0.92 -0.46 13.25
CA LEU A 119 2.34 -0.77 13.24
C LEU A 119 2.62 -1.73 12.09
N PHE A 120 3.73 -1.50 11.40
CA PHE A 120 4.23 -2.37 10.36
C PHE A 120 5.70 -2.69 10.57
N ALA A 121 6.06 -3.95 10.35
CA ALA A 121 7.46 -4.39 10.23
C ALA A 121 7.55 -5.43 9.13
N GLY A 122 8.44 -5.21 8.17
CA GLY A 122 8.65 -6.11 7.04
C GLY A 122 10.11 -6.42 6.82
N LYS A 123 10.37 -7.60 6.25
CA LYS A 123 11.68 -8.01 5.74
C LYS A 123 11.54 -8.77 4.43
N PHE A 124 12.41 -8.48 3.49
CA PHE A 124 12.52 -9.09 2.19
C PHE A 124 13.80 -9.92 2.13
N PHE A 125 13.69 -11.11 1.54
CA PHE A 125 14.76 -12.09 1.46
C PHE A 125 14.87 -12.57 0.02
N TYR A 126 16.08 -12.49 -0.54
CA TYR A 126 16.37 -13.16 -1.79
C TYR A 126 16.59 -14.66 -1.53
N THR A 127 15.92 -15.50 -2.32
CA THR A 127 16.06 -16.98 -2.24
C THR A 127 17.28 -17.48 -3.01
N SER A 128 17.91 -16.60 -3.78
CA SER A 128 19.07 -16.86 -4.61
C SER A 128 20.01 -15.63 -4.58
N SER A 129 21.21 -15.71 -5.15
CA SER A 129 22.17 -14.60 -5.09
C SER A 129 21.58 -13.30 -5.64
N LYS A 130 21.67 -12.22 -4.86
CA LYS A 130 21.20 -10.87 -5.23
C LYS A 130 22.04 -10.34 -6.39
N THR A 131 21.40 -10.13 -7.53
CA THR A 131 21.97 -9.47 -8.72
C THR A 131 21.12 -8.27 -9.11
N ILE A 132 21.69 -7.34 -9.89
CA ILE A 132 20.97 -6.16 -10.38
C ILE A 132 19.69 -6.57 -11.13
N ASN A 133 19.77 -7.57 -12.02
CA ASN A 133 18.61 -8.06 -12.77
C ASN A 133 17.49 -8.57 -11.85
N LYS A 134 17.83 -9.35 -10.81
CA LYS A 134 16.84 -9.85 -9.85
C LYS A 134 16.23 -8.74 -9.01
N GLN A 135 17.01 -7.73 -8.65
CA GLN A 135 16.50 -6.57 -7.94
C GLN A 135 15.44 -5.84 -8.79
N PHE A 136 15.70 -5.65 -10.08
CA PHE A 136 14.71 -5.09 -11.01
C PHE A 136 13.48 -5.99 -11.21
N GLU A 137 13.66 -7.30 -11.38
CA GLU A 137 12.56 -8.26 -11.53
C GLU A 137 11.66 -8.33 -10.29
N THR A 138 12.23 -8.09 -9.11
CA THR A 138 11.52 -8.14 -7.82
C THR A 138 11.03 -6.79 -7.31
N ASP A 139 11.30 -5.69 -8.02
CA ASP A 139 11.06 -4.31 -7.59
C ASP A 139 9.64 -4.06 -7.06
N ARG A 140 8.62 -4.60 -7.77
CA ARG A 140 7.22 -4.45 -7.38
C ARG A 140 6.86 -5.06 -6.02
N TYR A 141 7.69 -5.97 -5.51
CA TYR A 141 7.49 -6.67 -4.23
C TYR A 141 8.29 -6.07 -3.08
N HIS A 142 9.18 -5.11 -3.37
CA HIS A 142 9.97 -4.42 -2.35
C HIS A 142 9.06 -3.67 -1.37
N LEU A 143 9.56 -3.48 -0.16
CA LEU A 143 8.84 -2.77 0.89
C LEU A 143 8.87 -1.27 0.57
N ASN A 144 7.72 -0.61 0.65
CA ASN A 144 7.62 0.82 0.37
C ASN A 144 7.18 1.60 1.62
N MET A 145 7.88 2.70 1.92
CA MET A 145 7.49 3.63 2.98
C MET A 145 6.25 4.45 2.60
N THR A 146 6.26 4.96 1.36
CA THR A 146 5.25 5.86 0.79
C THR A 146 3.95 5.13 0.46
N GLY A 147 2.88 5.89 0.19
CA GLY A 147 1.62 5.32 -0.26
C GLY A 147 1.79 4.53 -1.55
N ALA A 148 1.45 3.23 -1.51
CA ALA A 148 1.65 2.33 -2.64
C ALA A 148 0.64 2.63 -3.76
N ASN A 149 1.09 2.73 -4.99
CA ASN A 149 0.23 3.01 -6.14
C ASN A 149 -0.30 1.72 -6.80
N GLY A 150 -1.05 1.87 -7.90
CA GLY A 150 -1.65 0.75 -8.60
C GLY A 150 -0.65 -0.23 -9.25
N TYR A 151 0.57 0.21 -9.57
CA TYR A 151 1.64 -0.66 -10.07
C TYR A 151 2.21 -1.55 -8.96
N GLU A 152 2.23 -1.04 -7.73
CA GLU A 152 2.78 -1.75 -6.57
C GLU A 152 1.79 -2.72 -5.93
N ASP A 153 0.50 -2.67 -6.28
CA ASP A 153 -0.45 -3.76 -5.97
C ASP A 153 -0.21 -4.95 -6.90
N TYR A 154 0.88 -5.67 -6.62
CA TYR A 154 1.31 -6.89 -7.30
C TYR A 154 0.35 -8.08 -7.13
N THR A 155 -0.75 -7.94 -6.40
CA THR A 155 -1.80 -8.98 -6.31
C THR A 155 -3.07 -8.63 -7.08
N TYR A 156 -3.17 -7.39 -7.58
CA TYR A 156 -4.38 -6.81 -8.13
C TYR A 156 -5.59 -6.98 -7.20
N SER A 157 -5.38 -6.89 -5.90
CA SER A 157 -6.45 -7.16 -4.92
C SER A 157 -7.24 -5.91 -4.57
N ASP A 158 -6.63 -4.73 -4.70
CA ASP A 158 -7.30 -3.48 -4.39
C ASP A 158 -7.89 -2.82 -5.62
N TYR A 159 -8.97 -2.07 -5.41
CA TYR A 159 -9.61 -1.31 -6.46
C TYR A 159 -8.84 -0.02 -6.72
N PHE A 160 -8.38 0.20 -7.95
CA PHE A 160 -7.74 1.44 -8.38
C PHE A 160 -8.49 2.03 -9.56
N VAL A 161 -8.99 3.25 -9.43
CA VAL A 161 -9.74 3.94 -10.50
C VAL A 161 -8.84 4.15 -11.72
N GLY A 162 -7.58 4.55 -11.49
CA GLY A 162 -6.57 4.71 -12.55
C GLY A 162 -5.30 3.96 -12.20
N ARG A 163 -5.34 2.63 -12.27
CA ARG A 163 -4.18 1.76 -11.94
C ARG A 163 -2.92 2.10 -12.74
N ASN A 164 -3.09 2.53 -13.99
CA ASN A 164 -1.99 2.90 -14.89
C ASN A 164 -1.88 4.43 -15.08
N GLU A 165 -2.67 5.23 -14.34
CA GLU A 165 -2.63 6.69 -14.47
C GLU A 165 -1.44 7.27 -13.70
N PHE A 166 -0.65 8.10 -14.37
CA PHE A 166 0.54 8.73 -13.80
C PHE A 166 0.33 10.22 -13.48
N ASN A 167 -0.76 10.82 -13.93
CA ASN A 167 -1.09 12.24 -13.71
C ASN A 167 -2.57 12.44 -13.35
N GLY A 168 -2.90 13.66 -12.93
CA GLY A 168 -4.25 14.06 -12.52
C GLY A 168 -4.59 13.66 -11.09
N PHE A 169 -5.84 13.87 -10.71
CA PHE A 169 -6.34 13.54 -9.38
C PHE A 169 -6.37 12.03 -9.16
N VAL A 170 -6.75 11.26 -10.18
CA VAL A 170 -6.90 9.79 -10.08
C VAL A 170 -5.58 9.09 -9.78
N SER A 171 -4.45 9.59 -10.29
CA SER A 171 -3.13 9.02 -9.99
C SER A 171 -2.69 9.23 -8.53
N GLN A 172 -3.42 10.04 -7.76
CA GLN A 172 -3.18 10.29 -6.34
C GLN A 172 -3.75 9.22 -5.41
N GLN A 173 -4.30 8.15 -6.00
CA GLN A 173 -4.79 7.02 -5.25
C GLN A 173 -3.63 6.19 -4.66
N ILE A 174 -3.74 5.88 -3.37
CA ILE A 174 -2.79 5.03 -2.64
C ILE A 174 -3.49 3.84 -1.98
N MET A 175 -2.73 2.78 -1.79
CA MET A 175 -3.02 1.64 -0.94
C MET A 175 -2.19 1.77 0.34
N VAL A 176 -2.84 1.68 1.50
CA VAL A 176 -2.17 1.71 2.81
C VAL A 176 -1.56 0.34 3.08
N ARG A 177 -0.35 0.14 2.58
CA ARG A 177 0.47 -1.07 2.75
C ARG A 177 1.85 -0.70 3.24
N ASP A 178 2.54 -1.64 3.89
CA ASP A 178 3.93 -1.49 4.32
C ASP A 178 4.11 -0.27 5.23
N GLY A 179 4.94 0.71 4.86
CA GLY A 179 5.09 1.94 5.62
C GLY A 179 3.81 2.76 5.73
N GLY A 180 2.98 2.71 4.69
CA GLY A 180 1.64 3.27 4.70
C GLY A 180 1.59 4.78 4.87
N PHE A 181 2.66 5.51 4.55
CA PHE A 181 2.66 6.97 4.60
C PHE A 181 1.62 7.56 3.62
N LYS A 182 1.10 8.75 3.91
CA LYS A 182 0.10 9.38 3.02
C LYS A 182 0.73 10.30 1.97
N VAL A 183 2.04 10.49 2.01
CA VAL A 183 2.83 11.09 0.94
C VAL A 183 3.22 10.08 -0.14
N ARG A 184 3.53 10.60 -1.33
CA ARG A 184 3.87 9.83 -2.53
C ARG A 184 5.14 10.36 -3.19
N THR A 185 5.86 9.49 -3.87
CA THR A 185 7.07 9.84 -4.66
C THR A 185 7.09 9.14 -6.02
N ASP A 186 5.91 8.91 -6.60
CA ASP A 186 5.65 8.09 -7.79
C ASP A 186 6.42 8.47 -9.06
N LEU A 187 6.87 9.73 -9.19
CA LEU A 187 7.57 10.22 -10.38
C LEU A 187 9.09 9.97 -10.33
N LEU A 188 9.61 9.43 -9.24
CA LEU A 188 11.02 9.03 -9.16
C LEU A 188 11.19 7.62 -9.75
N ALA A 189 12.33 7.40 -10.40
CA ALA A 189 12.72 6.06 -10.86
C ALA A 189 12.90 5.09 -9.68
N ASP A 190 13.45 5.60 -8.56
CA ASP A 190 13.48 4.91 -7.28
C ASP A 190 12.72 5.73 -6.24
N LYS A 191 11.72 5.10 -5.63
CA LYS A 191 10.86 5.78 -4.67
C LYS A 191 11.64 6.03 -3.39
N VAL A 192 11.39 7.19 -2.79
CA VAL A 192 11.97 7.52 -1.48
C VAL A 192 11.60 6.43 -0.47
N ALA A 193 12.62 5.87 0.17
CA ALA A 193 12.50 4.81 1.18
C ALA A 193 11.75 3.56 0.71
N LYS A 194 11.94 3.17 -0.56
CA LYS A 194 11.69 1.81 -1.03
C LYS A 194 12.91 0.94 -0.72
N THR A 195 12.69 -0.29 -0.24
CA THR A 195 13.77 -1.16 0.24
C THR A 195 13.49 -2.63 -0.06
N ASP A 196 14.55 -3.35 -0.40
CA ASP A 196 14.57 -4.81 -0.61
C ASP A 196 15.21 -5.56 0.57
N ASP A 197 15.29 -4.92 1.73
CA ASP A 197 15.70 -5.53 2.99
C ASP A 197 14.58 -5.35 4.04
N TRP A 198 14.71 -4.44 5.01
CA TRP A 198 13.73 -4.29 6.09
C TRP A 198 13.15 -2.88 6.17
N LEU A 199 11.90 -2.79 6.62
CA LEU A 199 11.16 -1.54 6.81
C LEU A 199 10.27 -1.63 8.05
N ILE A 200 10.27 -0.59 8.88
CA ILE A 200 9.41 -0.47 10.06
C ILE A 200 8.70 0.88 10.02
N ALA A 201 7.41 0.88 10.32
CA ALA A 201 6.62 2.11 10.38
C ALA A 201 5.50 2.05 11.42
N ALA A 202 5.08 3.24 11.86
CA ALA A 202 3.91 3.46 12.67
C ALA A 202 3.04 4.54 12.02
N ASN A 203 1.73 4.30 11.96
CA ASN A 203 0.73 5.26 11.52
C ASN A 203 -0.26 5.46 12.65
N ILE A 204 -0.47 6.71 13.03
CA ILE A 204 -1.38 7.10 14.10
C ILE A 204 -2.42 8.03 13.50
N SER A 205 -3.71 7.81 13.77
CA SER A 205 -4.77 8.73 13.40
C SER A 205 -5.72 8.96 14.57
N THR A 206 -5.96 10.22 14.91
CA THR A 206 -6.84 10.60 16.03
C THR A 206 -8.02 11.41 15.53
N THR A 207 -9.20 11.17 16.10
CA THR A 207 -10.41 11.93 15.80
C THR A 207 -10.30 13.36 16.32
N ILE A 208 -10.51 14.35 15.44
CA ILE A 208 -10.66 15.74 15.84
C ILE A 208 -12.07 15.91 16.43
N PRO A 209 -12.22 16.37 17.69
CA PRO A 209 -13.53 16.54 18.29
C PRO A 209 -14.39 17.52 17.50
N SER A 210 -15.69 17.25 17.51
CA SER A 210 -16.72 18.05 16.86
C SER A 210 -16.58 19.56 17.09
N ALA A 211 -16.34 19.98 18.33
CA ALA A 211 -16.16 21.38 18.71
C ALA A 211 -15.00 22.11 17.98
N PHE A 212 -14.01 21.39 17.45
CA PHE A 212 -12.86 21.95 16.75
C PHE A 212 -12.84 21.59 15.26
N ASN A 213 -13.88 20.92 14.76
CA ASN A 213 -13.96 20.51 13.37
C ASN A 213 -14.70 21.60 12.55
N PRO A 214 -13.99 22.39 11.72
CA PRO A 214 -14.61 23.46 10.95
C PRO A 214 -15.59 22.94 9.90
N LEU A 215 -15.51 21.65 9.53
CA LEU A 215 -16.40 21.01 8.56
C LEU A 215 -17.78 20.69 9.16
N GLU A 216 -18.01 20.92 10.45
CA GLU A 216 -19.33 20.73 11.08
C GLU A 216 -20.34 21.82 10.73
N LEU A 217 -19.88 22.96 10.21
CA LEU A 217 -20.75 24.04 9.74
C LEU A 217 -21.47 23.70 8.43
N LEU A 218 -21.06 22.63 7.75
CA LEU A 218 -21.69 22.16 6.51
C LEU A 218 -23.02 21.45 6.81
N PRO A 219 -24.00 21.48 5.88
CA PRO A 219 -25.29 20.80 6.07
C PRO A 219 -25.16 19.27 6.21
N PHE A 220 -23.99 18.72 5.89
CA PHE A 220 -23.62 17.32 6.09
C PHE A 220 -22.40 17.22 7.01
N LYS A 221 -22.48 16.34 8.02
CA LYS A 221 -21.40 16.15 9.01
C LYS A 221 -20.25 15.37 8.39
N ILE A 222 -19.13 16.04 8.12
CA ILE A 222 -17.90 15.39 7.65
C ILE A 222 -16.98 15.11 8.84
N PRO A 223 -16.63 13.84 9.13
CA PRO A 223 -15.64 13.53 10.15
C PRO A 223 -14.25 14.05 9.75
N LEU A 224 -13.49 14.51 10.72
CA LEU A 224 -12.11 14.96 10.52
C LEU A 224 -11.20 14.27 11.53
N LYS A 225 -10.05 13.78 11.06
CA LYS A 225 -8.99 13.18 11.85
C LYS A 225 -7.68 13.92 11.60
N PHE A 226 -6.79 13.88 12.58
CA PHE A 226 -5.37 14.20 12.40
C PHE A 226 -4.60 12.89 12.22
N PHE A 227 -3.58 12.87 11.37
CA PHE A 227 -2.71 11.69 11.21
C PHE A 227 -1.24 12.05 11.34
N VAL A 228 -0.46 11.09 11.83
CA VAL A 228 1.00 11.13 11.93
C VAL A 228 1.54 9.77 11.53
N ASP A 229 2.44 9.77 10.57
CA ASP A 229 3.16 8.61 10.07
C ASP A 229 4.65 8.80 10.35
N ILE A 230 5.32 7.77 10.85
CA ILE A 230 6.77 7.75 11.11
C ILE A 230 7.32 6.38 10.75
N GLY A 231 8.53 6.34 10.19
CA GLY A 231 9.11 5.07 9.76
C GLY A 231 10.59 5.17 9.44
N THR A 232 11.19 4.00 9.32
CA THR A 232 12.62 3.81 9.03
C THR A 232 12.83 2.53 8.21
N TYR A 233 13.97 2.44 7.55
CA TYR A 233 14.26 1.43 6.54
C TYR A 233 15.77 1.15 6.46
N ALA A 234 16.14 -0.01 5.94
CA ALA A 234 17.50 -0.55 6.01
C ALA A 234 18.59 0.39 5.46
N GLU A 235 18.38 0.99 4.29
CA GLU A 235 19.38 1.84 3.61
C GLU A 235 19.78 3.07 4.43
N ALA A 236 18.89 3.62 5.26
CA ALA A 236 19.20 4.76 6.11
C ALA A 236 20.15 4.41 7.28
N TRP A 237 20.36 3.13 7.55
CA TRP A 237 21.28 2.64 8.59
C TRP A 237 22.58 2.04 8.04
N LYS A 238 22.76 2.02 6.71
CA LYS A 238 24.03 1.60 6.10
C LYS A 238 25.13 2.63 6.39
N GLN A 239 26.36 2.15 6.53
CA GLN A 239 27.52 3.02 6.75
C GLN A 239 27.69 4.00 5.57
N GLY A 240 27.87 5.29 5.88
CA GLY A 240 28.00 6.34 4.86
C GLY A 240 26.68 6.76 4.20
N SER A 241 25.53 6.36 4.73
CA SER A 241 24.23 6.82 4.22
C SER A 241 23.97 8.28 4.60
N ASP A 242 23.67 9.11 3.59
CA ASP A 242 23.23 10.50 3.77
C ASP A 242 21.70 10.61 4.01
N ALA A 243 21.00 9.47 4.02
CA ALA A 243 19.55 9.46 4.20
C ALA A 243 19.16 9.69 5.68
N ASP A 244 18.09 10.47 5.87
CA ASP A 244 17.47 10.62 7.20
C ASP A 244 17.05 9.24 7.74
N ARG A 245 17.53 8.91 8.95
CA ARG A 245 17.21 7.63 9.62
C ARG A 245 15.73 7.45 9.88
N PHE A 246 15.01 8.56 10.09
CA PHE A 246 13.56 8.53 10.30
C PHE A 246 12.90 9.49 9.33
N LEU A 247 11.90 8.98 8.63
CA LEU A 247 11.00 9.77 7.81
C LEU A 247 9.67 9.93 8.53
N TYR A 248 8.96 11.02 8.23
CA TYR A 248 7.61 11.24 8.74
C TYR A 248 6.75 12.06 7.77
N ASP A 249 5.44 11.92 7.89
CA ASP A 249 4.45 12.86 7.39
C ASP A 249 3.25 12.97 8.33
N MET A 250 2.64 14.15 8.41
CA MET A 250 1.47 14.39 9.25
C MET A 250 0.56 15.43 8.63
N GLY A 251 -0.73 15.33 8.93
CA GLY A 251 -1.72 16.23 8.35
C GLY A 251 -3.15 15.86 8.70
N LEU A 252 -4.07 16.24 7.82
CA LEU A 252 -5.49 16.00 8.00
C LEU A 252 -5.94 14.75 7.24
N HIS A 253 -6.86 14.01 7.84
CA HIS A 253 -7.47 12.83 7.28
C HIS A 253 -9.00 13.00 7.32
N ILE A 254 -9.64 12.89 6.17
CA ILE A 254 -11.08 12.99 5.99
C ILE A 254 -11.62 11.61 5.60
N PRO A 255 -12.16 10.84 6.55
CA PRO A 255 -12.81 9.58 6.24
C PRO A 255 -14.27 9.81 5.82
N LEU A 256 -14.57 9.41 4.59
CA LEU A 256 -15.90 9.47 3.98
C LEU A 256 -16.49 8.06 3.86
N LEU A 257 -17.82 7.96 3.83
CA LEU A 257 -18.56 6.70 3.64
C LEU A 257 -18.10 5.58 4.60
N LYS A 258 -18.09 5.85 5.91
CA LYS A 258 -17.62 4.92 6.95
C LYS A 258 -16.18 4.42 6.69
N GLU A 259 -15.29 5.34 6.31
CA GLU A 259 -13.88 5.08 6.02
C GLU A 259 -13.62 4.21 4.78
N THR A 260 -14.59 4.12 3.87
CA THR A 260 -14.39 3.47 2.55
C THR A 260 -13.54 4.35 1.65
N ILE A 261 -13.79 5.66 1.66
CA ILE A 261 -13.02 6.65 0.90
C ILE A 261 -12.31 7.52 1.92
N ASN A 262 -10.98 7.50 1.91
CA ASN A 262 -10.18 8.29 2.85
C ASN A 262 -9.35 9.28 2.06
N ILE A 263 -9.47 10.56 2.38
CA ILE A 263 -8.68 11.65 1.78
C ILE A 263 -7.65 12.11 2.79
N TYR A 264 -6.40 12.22 2.37
CA TYR A 264 -5.29 12.64 3.21
C TYR A 264 -4.67 13.91 2.66
N ILE A 265 -4.46 14.88 3.55
CA ILE A 265 -3.86 16.18 3.24
C ILE A 265 -2.60 16.32 4.10
N PRO A 266 -1.44 15.84 3.62
CA PRO A 266 -0.17 16.04 4.31
C PRO A 266 0.15 17.54 4.46
N LEU A 267 0.49 17.97 5.67
CA LEU A 267 0.80 19.36 6.00
C LEU A 267 2.27 19.54 6.37
N LEU A 268 2.84 18.58 7.09
CA LEU A 268 4.25 18.54 7.48
C LEU A 268 4.83 17.18 7.09
N TYR A 269 6.07 17.17 6.64
CA TYR A 269 6.75 15.95 6.17
C TYR A 269 8.26 16.19 6.09
N SER A 270 9.04 15.10 6.10
CA SER A 270 10.50 15.13 5.97
C SER A 270 10.98 15.88 4.73
N LYS A 271 12.20 16.43 4.81
CA LYS A 271 12.80 17.28 3.76
C LYS A 271 12.82 16.58 2.39
N VAL A 272 13.15 15.29 2.34
CA VAL A 272 13.18 14.50 1.10
C VAL A 272 11.84 14.53 0.34
N TYR A 273 10.70 14.54 1.04
CA TYR A 273 9.38 14.65 0.41
C TYR A 273 9.08 16.07 -0.06
N LYS A 274 9.56 17.08 0.68
CA LYS A 274 9.48 18.48 0.28
C LYS A 274 10.25 18.72 -1.01
N ASP A 275 11.47 18.22 -1.09
CA ASP A 275 12.34 18.39 -2.25
C ASP A 275 11.76 17.69 -3.49
N TYR A 276 11.17 16.50 -3.30
CA TYR A 276 10.40 15.80 -4.35
C TYR A 276 9.22 16.63 -4.87
N ILE A 277 8.35 17.14 -4.00
CA ILE A 277 7.17 17.93 -4.41
C ILE A 277 7.62 19.22 -5.11
N GLN A 278 8.72 19.82 -4.66
CA GLN A 278 9.23 21.05 -5.25
C GLN A 278 9.83 20.86 -6.64
N SER A 279 10.50 19.72 -6.88
CA SER A 279 11.14 19.38 -8.15
C SER A 279 10.15 18.87 -9.21
N THR A 280 9.06 18.21 -8.80
CA THR A 280 8.11 17.59 -9.73
C THR A 280 6.87 18.41 -10.04
N SER A 281 6.58 19.47 -9.26
CA SER A 281 5.32 20.21 -9.36
C SER A 281 5.51 21.73 -9.38
N LEU A 282 4.72 22.40 -10.24
CA LEU A 282 4.64 23.87 -10.31
C LEU A 282 4.14 24.45 -8.98
N LYS A 283 4.66 25.63 -8.59
CA LYS A 283 4.36 26.26 -7.29
C LYS A 283 2.86 26.35 -6.97
N LYS A 284 2.02 26.64 -7.97
CA LYS A 284 0.56 26.76 -7.84
C LYS A 284 -0.16 25.42 -7.62
N GLU A 285 0.45 24.31 -8.03
CA GLU A 285 -0.17 22.97 -7.99
C GLU A 285 0.31 22.11 -6.82
N ARG A 286 1.41 22.49 -6.17
CA ARG A 286 2.04 21.71 -5.08
C ARG A 286 1.06 21.29 -3.99
N PHE A 287 0.13 22.17 -3.62
CA PHE A 287 -0.88 21.86 -2.60
C PHE A 287 -1.83 20.74 -3.03
N TRP A 288 -2.26 20.73 -4.29
CA TRP A 288 -3.18 19.71 -4.80
C TRP A 288 -2.44 18.39 -5.06
N LYS A 289 -1.20 18.45 -5.57
CA LYS A 289 -0.37 17.27 -5.89
C LYS A 289 0.04 16.44 -4.66
N LYS A 290 0.12 17.06 -3.48
CA LYS A 290 0.42 16.36 -2.22
C LYS A 290 -0.78 15.62 -1.61
N ILE A 291 -2.01 15.98 -1.98
CA ILE A 291 -3.20 15.27 -1.51
C ILE A 291 -3.15 13.85 -2.05
N SER A 292 -3.53 12.88 -1.23
CA SER A 292 -3.70 11.49 -1.64
C SER A 292 -5.04 10.98 -1.16
N PHE A 293 -5.53 9.91 -1.76
CA PHE A 293 -6.74 9.26 -1.29
C PHE A 293 -6.62 7.74 -1.39
N SER A 294 -7.38 7.02 -0.59
CA SER A 294 -7.47 5.57 -0.66
C SER A 294 -8.93 5.14 -0.74
N ILE A 295 -9.18 4.06 -1.47
CA ILE A 295 -10.49 3.41 -1.53
C ILE A 295 -10.30 2.02 -0.93
N ASP A 296 -10.82 1.81 0.28
CA ASP A 296 -10.78 0.54 0.99
C ASP A 296 -12.17 -0.10 1.00
N ILE A 297 -12.46 -0.87 -0.04
CA ILE A 297 -13.72 -1.64 -0.16
C ILE A 297 -13.72 -2.81 0.82
N SER A 298 -12.53 -3.32 1.19
CA SER A 298 -12.40 -4.44 2.13
C SER A 298 -12.81 -4.09 3.56
N ASN A 299 -12.85 -2.79 3.89
CA ASN A 299 -13.35 -2.31 5.17
C ASN A 299 -14.83 -2.63 5.40
N PHE A 300 -15.61 -2.87 4.32
CA PHE A 300 -16.92 -3.53 4.36
C PHE A 300 -16.76 -5.04 4.61
N SER A 301 -16.15 -5.42 5.73
CA SER A 301 -16.24 -6.79 6.19
C SER A 301 -17.67 -7.04 6.66
N PHE A 302 -18.41 -7.89 5.94
CA PHE A 302 -19.77 -8.27 6.32
C PHE A 302 -19.82 -8.87 7.73
N ARG A 303 -18.71 -9.39 8.26
CA ARG A 303 -18.62 -9.83 9.66
C ARG A 303 -18.75 -8.74 10.71
N LYS A 304 -18.43 -7.49 10.37
CA LYS A 304 -18.70 -6.35 11.25
C LYS A 304 -20.21 -6.08 11.37
N ILE A 305 -21.01 -6.61 10.43
CA ILE A 305 -22.46 -6.46 10.35
C ILE A 305 -23.15 -7.75 10.84
N ASP A 306 -22.72 -8.92 10.35
CA ASP A 306 -23.21 -10.25 10.70
C ASP A 306 -22.05 -11.26 10.84
N ARG A 307 -21.87 -11.77 12.07
CA ARG A 307 -20.79 -12.68 12.46
C ARG A 307 -20.82 -14.04 11.72
N GLN A 308 -21.95 -14.43 11.14
CA GLN A 308 -22.10 -15.73 10.46
C GLN A 308 -21.57 -15.73 9.02
N LEU A 309 -21.34 -14.57 8.42
CA LEU A 309 -20.89 -14.46 7.03
C LEU A 309 -19.37 -14.64 6.95
N ASN A 310 -18.93 -15.77 6.40
CA ASN A 310 -17.51 -16.16 6.32
C ASN A 310 -16.95 -16.00 4.91
N PHE A 311 -17.07 -14.83 4.31
CA PHE A 311 -16.46 -14.53 3.01
C PHE A 311 -15.61 -13.26 3.08
#